data_AF-A0A0F8BTI4-F1
#
_entry.id   AF-A0A0F8BTI4-F1
#
_cell.length_a   1.000
_cell.length_b   1.000
_cell.length_c   1.000
_cell.angle_alpha   90.00
_cell.angle_beta   90.00
_cell.angle_gamma   90.00
#
_symmetry.space_group_name_H-M   'P 1'
#
loop_
_entity.id
_entity.type
_entity.pdbx_description
1 polymer ?
#
loop_
_entity_poly.entity_id
_entity_poly.type
_entity_poly.pdbx_seq_one_letter_code
_entity_poly.pdbx_strand_id
1 'polypeptide(L)'
;MRIEQLEKQKVTTDDGYLFILSRIPPEYLETKNEELRKFNIHAMLNLYRKISVKAKKNTPEGCWNIIRSHNMRKFFNSTLKNVGADHDFVEFCMGHRLSDTKMAYYEGDPVKLREIYARYIPYLTIQKDLDITETPDFKRLTEENKDLKALVERLIPPWVAGISERIEERSKKMTEEERSLVKEHKSLKKMVNNLEIPQKVKQEEKV
;
A
#
# COMPACT_ATOMS: atom_id res chain seq x y z
N MET A 1 25.92 17.93 -5.16
CA MET A 1 25.25 18.02 -3.83
C MET A 1 23.73 18.20 -3.87
N ARG A 2 23.14 19.31 -4.37
CA ARG A 2 21.65 19.47 -4.40
C ARG A 2 20.96 18.57 -5.42
N ILE A 3 21.52 18.44 -6.62
CA ILE A 3 20.96 17.61 -7.70
C ILE A 3 20.94 16.13 -7.30
N GLU A 4 22.05 15.59 -6.79
CA GLU A 4 22.12 14.20 -6.31
C GLU A 4 21.12 13.93 -5.18
N GLN A 5 20.87 14.89 -4.30
CA GLN A 5 19.86 14.73 -3.25
C GLN A 5 18.44 14.68 -3.81
N LEU A 6 18.15 15.43 -4.87
CA LEU A 6 16.86 15.36 -5.57
C LEU A 6 16.70 14.02 -6.29
N GLU A 7 17.75 13.52 -6.94
CA GLU A 7 17.72 12.19 -7.57
C GLU A 7 17.42 11.07 -6.56
N LYS A 8 17.98 11.16 -5.35
CA LYS A 8 17.67 10.21 -4.26
C LYS A 8 16.22 10.31 -3.76
N GLN A 9 15.56 11.45 -3.94
CA GLN A 9 14.19 11.68 -3.47
C GLN A 9 13.13 11.36 -4.51
N LYS A 10 13.51 11.16 -5.78
CA LYS A 10 12.57 10.78 -6.83
C LYS A 10 11.90 9.43 -6.49
N VAL A 11 10.62 9.35 -6.82
CA VAL A 11 9.87 8.10 -6.79
C VAL A 11 10.06 7.43 -8.14
N THR A 12 10.56 6.19 -8.12
CA THR A 12 10.82 5.41 -9.34
C THR A 12 9.95 4.16 -9.44
N THR A 13 9.37 3.74 -8.31
CA THR A 13 8.54 2.55 -8.17
C THR A 13 7.39 2.84 -7.20
N ASP A 14 6.30 2.10 -7.33
CA ASP A 14 5.11 2.25 -6.47
C ASP A 14 5.29 1.53 -5.11
N ASP A 15 6.29 0.67 -4.99
CA ASP A 15 6.59 -0.10 -3.77
C ASP A 15 7.36 0.72 -2.69
N GLY A 16 7.59 2.01 -2.95
CA GLY A 16 8.36 2.89 -2.06
C GLY A 16 7.58 3.36 -0.83
N TYR A 17 8.31 3.96 0.12
CA TYR A 17 7.69 4.57 1.30
C TYR A 17 7.02 5.91 0.97
N LEU A 18 5.80 6.12 1.48
CA LEU A 18 5.07 7.39 1.31
C LEU A 18 5.83 8.60 1.88
N PHE A 19 6.49 8.41 3.03
CA PHE A 19 7.36 9.41 3.65
C PHE A 19 8.78 8.88 3.75
N ILE A 20 9.73 9.70 3.30
CA ILE A 20 11.16 9.35 3.24
C ILE A 20 12.01 10.34 4.04
N LEU A 21 13.23 9.95 4.36
CA LEU A 21 14.20 10.84 4.97
C LEU A 21 14.58 12.00 4.04
N SER A 22 14.73 13.20 4.59
CA SER A 22 15.18 14.38 3.84
C SER A 22 16.64 14.24 3.38
N ARG A 23 17.48 13.56 4.15
CA ARG A 23 18.86 13.23 3.79
C ARG A 23 18.96 11.73 3.63
N ILE A 24 19.28 11.30 2.41
CA ILE A 24 19.30 9.88 2.03
C ILE A 24 20.78 9.50 1.80
N PRO A 25 21.23 8.35 2.31
CA PRO A 25 22.60 7.88 2.08
C PRO A 25 22.93 7.77 0.58
N PRO A 26 24.15 8.12 0.13
CA PRO A 26 24.55 8.02 -1.28
C PRO A 26 24.42 6.60 -1.85
N GLU A 27 24.57 5.58 -1.01
CA GLU A 27 24.44 4.15 -1.32
C GLU A 27 23.09 3.80 -1.95
N TYR A 28 22.04 4.62 -1.71
CA TYR A 28 20.75 4.45 -2.37
C TYR A 28 20.84 4.62 -3.89
N LEU A 29 21.72 5.47 -4.41
CA LEU A 29 21.84 5.66 -5.86
C LEU A 29 22.33 4.41 -6.58
N GLU A 30 23.16 3.62 -5.91
CA GLU A 30 23.73 2.38 -6.44
C GLU A 30 22.81 1.18 -6.17
N THR A 31 22.33 1.05 -4.93
CA THR A 31 21.59 -0.15 -4.47
C THR A 31 20.10 -0.07 -4.75
N LYS A 32 19.53 1.13 -4.88
CA LYS A 32 18.08 1.39 -4.94
C LYS A 32 17.28 0.74 -3.80
N ASN A 33 17.92 0.50 -2.66
CA ASN A 33 17.28 -0.10 -1.50
C ASN A 33 16.40 0.91 -0.74
N GLU A 34 15.08 0.74 -0.79
CA GLU A 34 14.09 1.61 -0.14
C GLU A 34 14.23 1.68 1.39
N GLU A 35 14.79 0.66 2.05
CA GLU A 35 15.06 0.72 3.50
C GLU A 35 16.00 1.88 3.87
N LEU A 36 16.89 2.29 2.97
CA LEU A 36 17.80 3.42 3.18
C LEU A 36 17.06 4.77 3.20
N ARG A 37 15.84 4.82 2.64
CA ARG A 37 14.99 6.01 2.60
C ARG A 37 13.96 6.05 3.71
N LYS A 38 13.75 4.92 4.39
CA LYS A 38 12.70 4.72 5.38
C LYS A 38 12.74 5.74 6.51
N PHE A 39 11.59 6.34 6.75
CA PHE A 39 11.41 7.27 7.85
C PHE A 39 11.31 6.51 9.18
N ASN A 40 12.26 6.73 10.10
CA ASN A 40 12.31 6.02 11.38
C ASN A 40 11.68 6.82 12.54
N ILE A 41 11.48 6.15 13.68
CA ILE A 41 10.87 6.74 14.88
C ILE A 41 11.66 7.96 15.38
N HIS A 42 13.00 7.90 15.36
CA HIS A 42 13.83 9.03 15.78
C HIS A 42 13.69 10.25 14.85
N ALA A 43 13.53 10.03 13.54
CA ALA A 43 13.24 11.06 12.56
C ALA A 43 11.87 11.70 12.83
N MET A 44 10.85 10.90 13.18
CA MET A 44 9.53 11.39 13.58
C MET A 44 9.58 12.24 14.85
N LEU A 45 10.29 11.80 15.89
CA LEU A 45 10.47 12.56 17.12
C LEU A 45 11.19 13.89 16.85
N ASN A 46 12.24 13.87 16.02
CA ASN A 46 12.95 15.08 15.61
C ASN A 46 12.08 16.02 14.78
N LEU A 47 11.19 15.50 13.93
CA LEU A 47 10.22 16.30 13.17
C LEU A 47 9.32 17.09 14.12
N TYR A 48 8.66 16.43 15.07
CA TYR A 48 7.81 17.10 16.05
C TYR A 48 8.58 18.11 16.89
N ARG A 49 9.81 17.80 17.30
CA ARG A 49 10.68 18.75 18.02
C ARG A 49 10.96 20.01 17.19
N LYS A 50 11.30 19.85 15.91
CA LYS A 50 11.53 20.97 14.99
C LYS A 50 10.26 21.83 14.82
N ILE A 51 9.09 21.21 14.69
CA ILE A 51 7.81 21.92 14.63
C ILE A 51 7.58 22.70 15.93
N SER A 52 7.78 22.06 17.09
CA SER A 52 7.63 22.70 18.40
C SER A 52 8.53 23.93 18.58
N VAL A 53 9.79 23.85 18.14
CA VAL A 53 10.74 24.97 18.17
C VAL A 53 10.28 26.10 17.25
N LYS A 54 9.93 25.78 15.99
CA LYS A 54 9.46 26.78 15.03
C LYS A 54 8.18 27.49 15.49
N ALA A 55 7.28 26.75 16.14
CA ALA A 55 6.05 27.29 16.71
C ALA A 55 6.24 28.01 18.06
N LYS A 56 7.47 28.02 18.62
CA LYS A 56 7.79 28.57 19.95
C LYS A 56 6.91 27.96 21.06
N LYS A 57 6.68 26.64 21.01
CA LYS A 57 5.87 25.85 21.95
C LYS A 57 6.68 24.76 22.66
N ASN A 58 8.01 24.91 22.70
CA ASN A 58 8.88 24.04 23.48
C ASN A 58 8.63 24.23 24.99
N THR A 59 8.70 23.13 25.73
CA THR A 59 8.60 23.14 27.19
C THR A 59 9.98 23.25 27.83
N PRO A 60 10.06 23.57 29.14
CA PRO A 60 11.30 23.50 29.89
C PRO A 60 11.96 22.12 29.83
N GLU A 61 13.25 22.08 30.16
CA GLU A 61 14.00 20.84 30.24
C GLU A 61 13.36 19.86 31.25
N GLY A 62 13.41 18.57 30.94
CA GLY A 62 12.74 17.52 31.72
C GLY A 62 11.23 17.39 31.47
N CYS A 63 10.61 18.33 30.76
CA CYS A 63 9.19 18.29 30.41
C CYS A 63 8.96 17.87 28.94
N TRP A 64 7.87 17.16 28.67
CA TRP A 64 7.47 16.80 27.31
C TRP A 64 6.90 18.00 26.55
N ASN A 65 7.40 18.24 25.33
CA ASN A 65 6.87 19.30 24.46
C ASN A 65 5.37 19.14 24.20
N ILE A 66 4.68 20.28 24.08
CA ILE A 66 3.25 20.33 23.75
C ILE A 66 3.00 19.70 22.38
N ILE A 67 3.83 20.04 21.38
CA ILE A 67 3.74 19.50 20.03
C ILE A 67 4.55 18.19 19.96
N ARG A 68 3.83 17.06 20.03
CA ARG A 68 4.35 15.69 19.93
C ARG A 68 3.29 14.76 19.36
N SER A 69 3.70 13.64 18.76
CA SER A 69 2.80 12.65 18.15
C SER A 69 1.62 12.27 19.06
N HIS A 70 1.88 11.97 20.34
CA HIS A 70 0.84 11.60 21.30
C HIS A 70 -0.19 12.71 21.52
N ASN A 71 0.25 13.96 21.67
CA ASN A 71 -0.63 15.10 21.86
C ASN A 71 -1.40 15.44 20.59
N MET A 72 -0.79 15.25 19.41
CA MET A 72 -1.51 15.40 18.13
C MET A 72 -2.61 14.35 17.98
N ARG A 73 -2.35 13.10 18.38
CA ARG A 73 -3.35 12.02 18.40
C ARG A 73 -4.46 12.30 19.43
N LYS A 74 -4.11 12.85 20.61
CA LYS A 74 -5.09 13.30 21.60
C LYS A 74 -5.96 14.44 21.07
N PHE A 75 -5.34 15.45 20.46
CA PHE A 75 -6.03 16.57 19.82
C PHE A 75 -7.01 16.07 18.76
N PHE A 76 -6.57 15.21 17.85
CA PHE A 76 -7.42 14.58 16.85
C PHE A 76 -8.66 13.93 17.49
N ASN A 77 -8.46 13.05 18.48
CA ASN A 77 -9.55 12.35 19.16
C ASN A 77 -10.53 13.34 19.85
N SER A 78 -9.99 14.22 20.69
CA SER A 78 -10.81 15.16 21.46
C SER A 78 -11.58 16.12 20.57
N THR A 79 -10.92 16.64 19.53
CA THR A 79 -11.55 17.61 18.61
C THR A 79 -12.70 16.96 17.87
N LEU A 80 -12.51 15.77 17.30
CA LEU A 80 -13.56 15.07 16.57
C LEU A 80 -14.75 14.72 17.47
N LYS A 81 -14.50 14.19 18.68
CA LYS A 81 -15.57 13.89 19.63
C LYS A 81 -16.36 15.14 20.04
N ASN A 82 -15.67 16.25 20.29
CA ASN A 82 -16.31 17.50 20.72
C ASN A 82 -17.18 18.13 19.64
N VAL A 83 -16.87 17.91 18.36
CA VAL A 83 -17.70 18.40 17.23
C VAL A 83 -18.80 17.41 16.81
N GLY A 84 -18.97 16.32 17.56
CA GLY A 84 -20.04 15.35 17.36
C GLY A 84 -19.72 14.25 16.34
N ALA A 85 -18.45 13.98 16.05
CA ALA A 85 -18.09 12.82 15.24
C ALA A 85 -18.47 11.52 15.95
N ASP A 86 -18.92 10.55 15.15
CA ASP A 86 -19.27 9.23 15.67
C ASP A 86 -18.09 8.58 16.40
N HIS A 87 -18.38 7.96 17.55
CA HIS A 87 -17.35 7.41 18.41
C HIS A 87 -16.58 6.28 17.72
N ASP A 88 -17.29 5.36 17.07
CA ASP A 88 -16.67 4.21 16.42
C ASP A 88 -15.83 4.67 15.22
N PHE A 89 -16.28 5.68 14.49
CA PHE A 89 -15.48 6.32 13.43
C PHE A 89 -14.15 6.87 13.96
N VAL A 90 -14.17 7.62 15.06
CA VAL A 90 -12.95 8.21 15.63
C VAL A 90 -11.99 7.12 16.12
N GLU A 91 -12.50 6.12 16.85
CA GLU A 91 -11.69 5.01 17.35
C GLU A 91 -11.11 4.16 16.19
N PHE A 92 -11.90 3.93 15.14
CA PHE A 92 -11.44 3.27 13.91
C PHE A 92 -10.32 4.05 13.23
N CYS A 93 -10.47 5.37 13.02
CA CYS A 93 -9.43 6.22 12.44
C CYS A 93 -8.15 6.25 13.29
N MET A 94 -8.27 6.05 14.60
CA MET A 94 -7.13 5.94 15.49
C MET A 94 -6.46 4.55 15.45
N GLY A 95 -7.06 3.56 14.79
CA GLY A 95 -6.59 2.18 14.77
C GLY A 95 -6.84 1.44 16.08
N HIS A 96 -7.85 1.83 16.86
CA HIS A 96 -8.28 1.08 18.03
C HIS A 96 -9.22 -0.05 17.62
N ARG A 97 -9.17 -1.17 18.35
CA ARG A 97 -10.07 -2.30 18.13
C ARG A 97 -11.49 -1.90 18.56
N LEU A 98 -12.43 -2.00 17.64
CA LEU A 98 -13.85 -1.84 17.93
C LEU A 98 -14.36 -3.09 18.68
N SER A 99 -15.44 -2.93 19.45
CA SER A 99 -16.07 -4.08 20.15
C SER A 99 -16.45 -5.18 19.16
N ASP A 100 -16.37 -6.45 19.59
CA ASP A 100 -16.54 -7.62 18.71
C ASP A 100 -17.85 -7.62 17.91
N THR A 101 -18.96 -7.16 18.50
CA THR A 101 -20.26 -7.04 17.81
C THR A 101 -20.25 -6.00 16.69
N LYS A 102 -19.43 -4.95 16.80
CA LYS A 102 -19.36 -3.84 15.83
C LYS A 102 -18.34 -4.08 14.72
N MET A 103 -17.27 -4.82 15.02
CA MET A 103 -16.26 -5.24 14.03
C MET A 103 -16.89 -5.97 12.84
N ALA A 104 -17.93 -6.76 13.06
CA ALA A 104 -18.64 -7.50 12.01
C ALA A 104 -19.43 -6.60 11.04
N TYR A 105 -19.79 -5.37 11.45
CA TYR A 105 -20.57 -4.43 10.63
C TYR A 105 -19.74 -3.28 10.08
N TYR A 106 -18.53 -3.05 10.62
CA TYR A 106 -17.68 -1.95 10.24
C TYR A 106 -16.66 -2.37 9.18
N GLU A 107 -17.15 -2.64 7.97
CA GLU A 107 -16.31 -2.68 6.78
C GLU A 107 -16.11 -1.25 6.30
N GLY A 108 -14.95 -0.68 6.63
CA GLY A 108 -14.62 0.70 6.30
C GLY A 108 -14.47 0.91 4.80
N ASP A 109 -15.57 1.19 4.10
CA ASP A 109 -15.56 1.65 2.71
C ASP A 109 -14.68 2.91 2.61
N PRO A 110 -13.51 2.84 1.92
CA PRO A 110 -12.57 3.94 1.87
C PRO A 110 -13.18 5.23 1.31
N VAL A 111 -14.15 5.13 0.39
CA VAL A 111 -14.80 6.28 -0.23
C VAL A 111 -15.66 7.01 0.80
N LYS A 112 -16.50 6.27 1.53
CA LYS A 112 -17.34 6.83 2.59
C LYS A 112 -16.52 7.37 3.75
N LEU A 113 -15.48 6.66 4.16
CA LEU A 113 -14.58 7.13 5.22
C LEU A 113 -13.93 8.46 4.85
N ARG A 114 -13.51 8.61 3.59
CA ARG A 114 -12.98 9.88 3.06
C ARG A 114 -14.01 11.00 3.12
N GLU A 115 -15.25 10.74 2.70
CA GLU A 115 -16.33 11.73 2.74
C GLU A 115 -16.67 12.16 4.16
N ILE A 116 -16.75 11.20 5.09
CA ILE A 116 -16.98 11.47 6.52
C ILE A 116 -15.83 12.32 7.06
N TYR A 117 -14.57 11.93 6.80
CA TYR A 117 -13.38 12.63 7.25
C TYR A 117 -13.31 14.07 6.70
N ALA A 118 -13.66 14.27 5.42
CA ALA A 118 -13.64 15.58 4.76
C ALA A 118 -14.47 16.63 5.49
N ARG A 119 -15.63 16.24 6.05
CA ARG A 119 -16.49 17.13 6.85
C ARG A 119 -15.81 17.66 8.11
N TYR A 120 -14.81 16.95 8.63
CA TYR A 120 -14.12 17.32 9.84
C TYR A 120 -12.77 18.02 9.63
N ILE A 121 -12.27 18.08 8.39
CA ILE A 121 -11.00 18.74 8.05
C ILE A 121 -10.93 20.18 8.60
N PRO A 122 -11.97 21.04 8.47
CA PRO A 122 -11.91 22.43 8.96
C PRO A 122 -11.67 22.56 10.47
N TYR A 123 -11.96 21.52 11.26
CA TYR A 123 -11.72 21.50 12.71
C TYR A 123 -10.31 21.00 13.06
N LEU A 124 -9.64 20.30 12.14
CA LEU A 124 -8.31 19.73 12.34
C LEU A 124 -7.21 20.63 11.77
N THR A 125 -7.54 21.54 10.86
CA THR A 125 -6.60 22.47 10.22
C THR A 125 -6.45 23.77 10.99
N ILE A 126 -5.28 24.41 10.85
CA ILE A 126 -5.01 25.73 11.41
C ILE A 126 -5.81 26.80 10.62
N GLN A 127 -5.89 26.64 9.30
CA GLN A 127 -6.68 27.48 8.42
C GLN A 127 -8.06 26.84 8.22
N LYS A 128 -9.08 27.41 8.85
CA LYS A 128 -10.45 26.88 8.85
C LYS A 128 -11.16 27.06 7.51
N ASP A 129 -10.82 28.13 6.80
CA ASP A 129 -11.38 28.46 5.47
C ASP A 129 -10.58 27.82 4.33
N LEU A 130 -9.64 26.91 4.64
CA LEU A 130 -8.85 26.24 3.62
C LEU A 130 -9.69 25.16 2.98
N ASP A 131 -10.38 25.52 1.90
CA ASP A 131 -10.81 24.52 0.95
C ASP A 131 -9.56 23.97 0.24
N ILE A 132 -9.17 22.76 0.60
CA ILE A 132 -8.00 22.08 0.05
C ILE A 132 -8.16 21.95 -1.47
N THR A 133 -9.40 21.82 -1.99
CA THR A 133 -9.64 21.72 -3.43
C THR A 133 -9.36 23.02 -4.18
N GLU A 134 -9.38 24.15 -3.47
CA GLU A 134 -9.12 25.46 -4.06
C GLU A 134 -7.65 25.86 -4.01
N THR A 135 -6.79 25.06 -3.36
CA THR A 135 -5.36 25.36 -3.28
C THR A 135 -4.69 25.27 -4.67
N PRO A 136 -3.73 26.17 -4.99
CA PRO A 136 -3.05 26.15 -6.30
C PRO A 136 -2.41 24.81 -6.64
N ASP A 137 -1.82 24.14 -5.65
CA ASP A 137 -1.21 22.82 -5.83
C ASP A 137 -2.25 21.73 -6.11
N PHE A 138 -3.40 21.75 -5.44
CA PHE A 138 -4.46 20.78 -5.70
C PHE A 138 -5.06 20.95 -7.10
N LYS A 139 -5.32 22.19 -7.52
CA LYS A 139 -5.79 22.49 -8.89
C LYS A 139 -4.81 22.00 -9.93
N ARG A 140 -3.52 22.30 -9.74
CA ARG A 140 -2.43 21.84 -10.63
C ARG A 140 -2.37 20.31 -10.72
N LEU A 141 -2.38 19.60 -9.59
CA LEU A 141 -2.38 18.14 -9.57
C LEU A 141 -3.63 17.53 -10.20
N THR A 142 -4.79 18.17 -10.06
CA THR A 142 -6.04 17.70 -10.66
C THR A 142 -6.01 17.85 -12.17
N GLU A 143 -5.46 18.96 -12.66
CA GLU A 143 -5.27 19.21 -14.09
C GLU A 143 -4.26 18.24 -14.69
N GLU A 144 -3.08 18.09 -14.06
CA GLU A 144 -2.06 17.11 -14.45
C GLU A 144 -2.64 15.68 -14.52
N ASN A 145 -3.46 15.28 -13.54
CA ASN A 145 -4.13 13.98 -13.56
C ASN A 145 -5.18 13.84 -14.68
N LYS A 146 -5.91 14.91 -15.02
CA LYS A 146 -6.84 14.90 -16.15
C LYS A 146 -6.09 14.74 -17.47
N ASP A 147 -5.03 15.51 -17.66
CA ASP A 147 -4.19 15.46 -18.85
C ASP A 147 -3.54 14.08 -19.02
N LEU A 148 -3.02 13.52 -17.93
CA LEU A 148 -2.47 12.16 -17.91
C LEU A 148 -3.53 11.13 -18.26
N LYS A 149 -4.74 11.20 -17.69
CA LYS A 149 -5.84 10.28 -18.02
C LYS A 149 -6.26 10.39 -19.49
N ALA A 150 -6.40 11.60 -20.01
CA ALA A 150 -6.73 11.83 -21.41
C ALA A 150 -5.63 11.33 -22.35
N LEU A 151 -4.36 11.51 -21.96
CA LEU A 151 -3.22 10.99 -22.70
C LEU A 151 -3.17 9.46 -22.68
N VAL A 152 -3.43 8.85 -21.51
CA VAL A 152 -3.54 7.39 -21.34
C VAL A 152 -4.67 6.85 -22.22
N GLU A 153 -5.85 7.46 -22.21
CA GLU A 153 -6.98 7.04 -23.04
C GLU A 153 -6.70 7.20 -24.55
N ARG A 154 -5.95 8.23 -24.95
CA ARG A 154 -5.55 8.43 -26.34
C ARG A 154 -4.44 7.48 -26.79
N LEU A 155 -3.47 7.20 -25.92
CA LEU A 155 -2.26 6.43 -26.26
C LEU A 155 -2.41 4.94 -26.01
N ILE A 156 -3.30 4.50 -25.13
CA ILE A 156 -3.62 3.09 -24.92
C ILE A 156 -4.64 2.68 -25.97
N PRO A 157 -4.26 1.89 -26.99
CA PRO A 157 -5.17 1.62 -28.08
C PRO A 157 -6.08 0.43 -27.71
N PRO A 158 -7.20 0.23 -28.44
CA PRO A 158 -8.20 -0.79 -28.11
C PRO A 158 -7.67 -2.21 -27.94
N TRP A 159 -6.51 -2.54 -28.52
CA TRP A 159 -5.92 -3.87 -28.36
C TRP A 159 -5.41 -4.12 -26.93
N VAL A 160 -5.04 -3.09 -26.15
CA VAL A 160 -4.53 -3.26 -24.78
C VAL A 160 -5.66 -3.60 -23.81
N ALA A 161 -6.86 -3.05 -24.03
CA ALA A 161 -8.06 -3.31 -23.22
C ALA A 161 -8.46 -4.79 -23.19
N GLY A 162 -8.13 -5.56 -24.24
CA GLY A 162 -8.38 -7.01 -24.31
C GLY A 162 -7.15 -7.88 -24.07
N ILE A 163 -6.02 -7.35 -23.58
CA ILE A 163 -4.83 -8.17 -23.27
C ILE A 163 -5.10 -9.04 -22.05
N SER A 164 -5.71 -8.49 -20.99
CA SER A 164 -6.01 -9.24 -19.77
C SER A 164 -6.96 -10.41 -20.04
N GLU A 165 -8.03 -10.19 -20.79
CA GLU A 165 -8.95 -11.27 -21.21
C GLU A 165 -8.25 -12.33 -22.06
N ARG A 166 -7.39 -11.93 -23.02
CA ARG A 166 -6.62 -12.87 -23.85
C ARG A 166 -5.59 -13.66 -23.06
N ILE A 167 -4.95 -13.06 -22.05
CA ILE A 167 -4.04 -13.77 -21.14
C ILE A 167 -4.80 -14.80 -20.31
N GLU A 168 -5.99 -14.44 -19.82
CA GLU A 168 -6.81 -15.31 -19.00
C GLU A 168 -7.38 -16.48 -19.81
N GLU A 169 -7.84 -16.22 -21.02
CA GLU A 169 -8.33 -17.24 -21.95
C GLU A 169 -7.21 -18.20 -22.39
N ARG A 170 -6.00 -17.68 -22.62
CA ARG A 170 -4.83 -18.50 -22.97
C ARG A 170 -4.35 -19.34 -21.79
N SER A 171 -4.42 -18.82 -20.56
CA SER A 171 -4.13 -19.56 -19.32
C SER A 171 -5.11 -20.71 -19.11
N LYS A 172 -6.41 -20.52 -19.41
CA LYS A 172 -7.42 -21.58 -19.36
C LYS A 172 -7.16 -22.69 -20.39
N LYS A 173 -6.83 -22.34 -21.63
CA LYS A 173 -6.47 -23.32 -22.68
C LYS A 173 -5.23 -24.13 -22.29
N MET A 174 -4.20 -23.47 -21.75
CA MET A 174 -2.96 -24.12 -21.32
C MET A 174 -3.20 -25.13 -20.19
N THR A 175 -4.06 -24.79 -19.22
CA THR A 175 -4.41 -25.70 -18.12
C THR A 175 -5.28 -26.89 -18.57
N GLU A 176 -6.10 -26.73 -19.61
CA GLU A 176 -6.83 -27.84 -20.24
C GLU A 176 -5.90 -28.78 -21.01
N GLU A 177 -4.94 -28.23 -21.75
CA GLU A 177 -3.90 -28.98 -22.44
C GLU A 177 -3.02 -29.79 -21.47
N GLU A 178 -2.60 -29.18 -20.36
CA GLU A 178 -1.86 -29.87 -19.29
C GLU A 178 -2.66 -31.05 -18.71
N ARG A 179 -3.97 -30.87 -18.46
CA ARG A 179 -4.85 -31.95 -17.98
C ARG A 179 -5.01 -33.07 -19.00
N SER A 180 -5.03 -32.75 -20.28
CA SER A 180 -5.05 -33.73 -21.39
C SER A 180 -3.78 -34.58 -21.38
N LEU A 181 -2.62 -33.93 -21.36
CA LEU A 181 -1.31 -34.59 -21.34
C LEU A 181 -1.13 -35.50 -20.13
N VAL A 182 -1.61 -35.09 -18.95
CA VAL A 182 -1.56 -35.93 -17.73
C VAL A 182 -2.42 -37.19 -17.87
N LYS A 183 -3.59 -37.10 -18.50
CA LYS A 183 -4.44 -38.28 -18.76
C LYS A 183 -3.77 -39.23 -19.75
N GLU A 184 -3.19 -38.68 -20.81
CA GLU A 184 -2.51 -39.44 -21.85
C GLU A 184 -1.28 -40.16 -21.28
N HIS A 185 -0.46 -39.45 -20.51
CA HIS A 185 0.68 -40.02 -19.79
C HIS A 185 0.26 -41.13 -18.80
N LYS A 186 -0.85 -40.96 -18.08
CA LYS A 186 -1.39 -42.00 -17.19
C LYS A 186 -1.86 -43.24 -17.97
N SER A 187 -2.45 -43.05 -19.14
CA SER A 187 -2.87 -44.13 -20.03
C SER A 187 -1.68 -44.89 -20.60
N LEU A 188 -0.66 -44.17 -21.07
CA LEU A 188 0.61 -44.73 -21.55
C LEU A 188 1.34 -45.50 -20.44
N LYS A 189 1.41 -44.95 -19.22
CA LYS A 189 2.02 -45.64 -18.07
C LYS A 189 1.27 -46.93 -17.72
N LYS A 190 -0.06 -46.96 -17.86
CA LYS A 190 -0.87 -48.17 -17.68
C LYS A 190 -0.64 -49.19 -18.78
N MET A 191 -0.45 -48.74 -20.03
CA MET A 191 -0.10 -49.61 -21.16
C MET A 191 1.31 -50.21 -21.00
N VAL A 192 2.30 -49.41 -20.58
CA VAL A 192 3.67 -49.87 -20.30
C VAL A 192 3.68 -50.89 -19.16
N ASN A 193 2.98 -50.62 -18.05
CA ASN A 193 2.85 -51.59 -16.95
C ASN A 193 2.12 -52.88 -17.35
N ASN A 194 1.25 -52.84 -18.37
CA ASN A 194 0.56 -54.02 -18.88
C ASN A 194 1.38 -54.78 -19.94
N LEU A 195 2.44 -54.17 -20.48
CA LEU A 195 3.41 -54.82 -21.38
C LEU A 195 4.54 -55.51 -20.60
N GLU A 196 4.69 -55.24 -19.30
CA GLU A 196 5.53 -56.04 -18.40
C GLU A 196 4.75 -57.26 -17.88
N ILE A 197 5.00 -58.44 -18.46
CA ILE A 197 4.59 -59.75 -17.93
C ILE A 197 5.72 -60.76 -18.23
N PRO A 198 6.08 -61.74 -17.37
CA PRO A 198 6.19 -61.80 -15.91
C PRO A 198 7.62 -62.24 -15.48
N GLN A 199 8.03 -62.01 -14.22
CA GLN A 199 9.16 -62.75 -13.63
C GLN A 199 8.80 -64.25 -13.53
N LYS A 200 9.13 -65.04 -14.55
CA LYS A 200 9.30 -66.49 -14.44
C LYS A 200 10.80 -66.80 -14.38
N VAL A 201 11.33 -66.90 -13.18
CA VAL A 201 12.41 -67.86 -12.87
C VAL A 201 11.99 -68.57 -11.58
N LYS A 202 11.26 -69.67 -11.74
CA LYS A 202 11.09 -70.68 -10.69
C LYS A 202 12.36 -71.54 -10.69
N GLN A 203 13.01 -71.59 -9.53
CA GLN A 203 13.51 -72.81 -8.87
C GLN A 203 14.00 -73.93 -9.79
N GLU A 204 15.32 -74.05 -9.95
CA GLU A 204 16.02 -75.34 -10.02
C GLU A 204 17.37 -75.20 -9.31
N GLU A 205 17.40 -75.52 -8.01
CA GLU A 205 18.62 -75.94 -7.30
C GLU A 205 18.22 -76.72 -6.04
N LYS A 206 17.95 -78.00 -6.24
CA LYS A 206 18.01 -79.07 -5.24
C LYS A 206 18.21 -80.39 -6.00
N VAL A 207 19.46 -80.75 -6.26
CA VAL A 207 20.10 -82.04 -5.96
C VAL A 207 21.60 -81.77 -5.84
#